data_AF-A0A0F9FND5-F1
#
_entry.id   AF-A0A0F9FND5-F1
#
_cell.length_a   1.000
_cell.length_b   1.000
_cell.length_c   1.000
_cell.angle_alpha   90.00
_cell.angle_beta   90.00
_cell.angle_gamma   90.00
#
_symmetry.space_group_name_H-M   'P 1'
#
loop_
_entity.id
_entity.type
_entity.pdbx_description
1 polymer ?
#
loop_
_entity_poly.entity_id
_entity_poly.type
_entity_poly.pdbx_seq_one_letter_code
_entity_poly.pdbx_strand_id
1 'polypeptide(L)'
;MRDAAIVYSQRLDDDAEMSQMLCSYRFPLTFQRSFPVREFMHICEYANPQVYFIGDNRWNAGALQLERSYLEYKSIKDVPFIGIAPTYKAAGGWRATRGQLAGFFQKAKDLGNPAVGIWDLPQATDDQLNAFLDVDWTPEPPEPPEPPSPDPLGERVTRIERHLSSWKNE
;
A
#
# COMPACT_ATOMS: atom_id res chain seq x y z
N MET A 1 0.74 25.68 13.33
CA MET A 1 1.35 24.37 13.01
C MET A 1 1.41 24.13 11.51
N ARG A 2 0.30 24.28 10.77
CA ARG A 2 0.29 24.10 9.31
C ARG A 2 1.31 24.97 8.56
N ASP A 3 1.37 26.27 8.83
CA ASP A 3 2.30 27.17 8.12
C ASP A 3 3.77 26.81 8.36
N ALA A 4 4.12 26.45 9.60
CA ALA A 4 5.47 25.98 9.93
C ALA A 4 5.80 24.65 9.21
N ALA A 5 4.82 23.77 9.01
CA ALA A 5 5.01 22.52 8.29
C ALA A 5 5.23 22.75 6.79
N ILE A 6 4.50 23.69 6.20
CA ILE A 6 4.70 24.10 4.79
C ILE A 6 6.11 24.64 4.59
N VAL A 7 6.55 25.56 5.46
CA VAL A 7 7.89 26.15 5.38
C VAL A 7 8.96 25.06 5.54
N TYR A 8 8.77 24.14 6.48
CA TYR A 8 9.72 23.06 6.70
C TYR A 8 9.72 22.04 5.54
N SER A 9 8.57 21.68 4.98
CA SER A 9 8.49 20.78 3.82
C SER A 9 9.14 21.40 2.58
N GLN A 10 8.95 22.71 2.34
CA GLN A 10 9.61 23.41 1.25
C GLN A 10 11.12 23.37 1.38
N ARG A 11 11.63 23.61 2.60
CA ARG A 11 13.06 23.54 2.85
C ARG A 11 13.65 22.14 2.63
N LEU A 12 12.90 21.09 2.91
CA LEU A 12 13.32 19.71 2.62
C LEU A 12 13.31 19.43 1.10
N ASP A 13 12.39 20.03 0.36
CA ASP A 13 12.26 19.89 -1.09
C ASP A 13 13.37 20.65 -1.85
N ASP A 14 13.80 21.80 -1.32
CA ASP A 14 14.88 22.60 -1.91
C ASP A 14 16.24 21.86 -1.91
N ASP A 15 16.40 20.84 -1.07
CA ASP A 15 17.61 19.99 -0.93
C ASP A 15 17.47 18.62 -1.65
N ALA A 16 16.50 18.46 -2.58
CA ALA A 16 16.02 17.17 -3.11
C ALA A 16 16.96 16.40 -4.09
N GLU A 17 18.21 16.16 -3.70
CA GLU A 17 19.02 15.10 -4.34
C GLU A 17 18.62 13.68 -3.87
N MET A 18 17.77 13.58 -2.84
CA MET A 18 17.42 12.32 -2.16
C MET A 18 15.91 12.10 -2.09
N SER A 19 15.48 10.86 -2.37
CA SER A 19 14.08 10.43 -2.21
C SER A 19 13.63 10.54 -0.75
N GLN A 20 12.45 11.12 -0.54
CA GLN A 20 11.88 11.35 0.79
C GLN A 20 10.74 10.39 1.11
N MET A 21 10.67 9.93 2.36
CA MET A 21 9.67 8.99 2.83
C MET A 21 9.05 9.48 4.14
N LEU A 22 7.72 9.46 4.22
CA LEU A 22 7.03 9.88 5.44
C LEU A 22 6.92 8.72 6.43
N CYS A 23 7.80 8.72 7.42
CA CYS A 23 7.75 7.82 8.58
C CYS A 23 6.84 8.43 9.66
N SER A 24 5.63 7.87 9.83
CA SER A 24 4.62 8.38 10.76
C SER A 24 3.82 7.23 11.39
N TYR A 25 2.62 7.46 11.94
CA TYR A 25 1.78 6.40 12.51
C TYR A 25 0.74 5.90 11.49
N ARG A 26 0.03 4.81 11.81
CA ARG A 26 -1.17 4.45 11.05
C ARG A 26 -2.25 5.53 11.12
N PHE A 27 -3.17 5.49 10.15
CA PHE A 27 -4.40 6.30 10.13
C PHE A 27 -4.18 7.82 10.11
N PRO A 28 -3.55 8.33 9.03
CA PRO A 28 -3.16 9.73 8.92
C PRO A 28 -4.33 10.71 8.95
N LEU A 29 -5.53 10.29 8.54
CA LEU A 29 -6.71 11.17 8.51
C LEU A 29 -7.52 11.09 9.79
N THR A 30 -7.64 9.89 10.37
CA THR A 30 -8.57 9.69 11.49
C THR A 30 -7.93 9.90 12.86
N PHE A 31 -6.64 9.56 13.03
CA PHE A 31 -5.96 9.57 14.34
C PHE A 31 -4.75 10.51 14.43
N GLN A 32 -4.33 11.15 13.34
CA GLN A 32 -3.20 12.10 13.31
C GLN A 32 -3.63 13.53 13.00
N ARG A 33 -4.78 13.97 13.56
CA ARG A 33 -5.42 15.26 13.21
C ARG A 33 -4.54 16.49 13.43
N SER A 34 -3.60 16.43 14.37
CA SER A 34 -2.68 17.53 14.67
C SER A 34 -1.38 17.49 13.87
N PHE A 35 -1.07 16.36 13.22
CA PHE A 35 0.14 16.20 12.43
C PHE A 35 -0.17 16.53 10.96
N PRO A 36 0.61 17.41 10.30
CA PRO A 36 0.32 17.92 8.96
C PRO A 36 0.74 16.90 7.88
N VAL A 37 0.07 15.74 7.86
CA VAL A 37 0.40 14.64 6.95
C VAL A 37 0.29 15.08 5.48
N ARG A 38 -0.73 15.87 5.14
CA ARG A 38 -0.97 16.27 3.74
C ARG A 38 0.16 17.13 3.20
N GLU A 39 0.65 18.05 4.03
CA GLU A 39 1.77 18.93 3.69
C GLU A 39 3.06 18.13 3.47
N PHE A 40 3.38 17.18 4.36
CA PHE A 40 4.57 16.33 4.21
C PHE A 40 4.47 15.33 3.06
N MET A 41 3.30 14.69 2.88
CA MET A 41 3.11 13.72 1.80
C MET A 41 3.28 14.35 0.42
N HIS A 42 3.09 15.67 0.28
CA HIS A 42 3.27 16.35 -1.01
C HIS A 42 4.68 16.15 -1.57
N ILE A 43 5.71 16.26 -0.71
CA ILE A 43 7.12 16.14 -1.06
C ILE A 43 7.66 14.70 -0.94
N CYS A 44 6.95 13.80 -0.25
CA CYS A 44 7.40 12.41 -0.11
C CYS A 44 7.04 11.54 -1.32
N GLU A 45 7.96 10.65 -1.69
CA GLU A 45 7.78 9.62 -2.73
C GLU A 45 7.27 8.30 -2.18
N TYR A 46 7.33 8.10 -0.86
CA TYR A 46 6.90 6.87 -0.17
C TYR A 46 6.16 7.19 1.13
N ALA A 47 5.24 6.29 1.51
CA ALA A 47 4.62 6.28 2.84
C ALA A 47 5.14 5.08 3.66
N ASN A 48 5.63 5.32 4.88
CA ASN A 48 6.16 4.26 5.74
C ASN A 48 5.63 4.34 7.19
N PRO A 49 4.33 4.10 7.40
CA PRO A 49 3.74 4.25 8.73
C PRO A 49 4.00 3.05 9.65
N GLN A 50 4.10 3.37 10.94
CA GLN A 50 4.03 2.42 12.05
C GLN A 50 2.60 1.92 12.23
N VAL A 51 2.34 0.69 11.76
CA VAL A 51 1.01 0.06 11.79
C VAL A 51 0.93 -0.90 12.98
N TYR A 52 1.03 -0.33 14.17
CA TYR A 52 0.89 -1.10 15.40
C TYR A 52 -0.57 -1.41 15.69
N PHE A 53 -0.87 -2.47 16.43
CA PHE A 53 -2.26 -2.85 16.71
C PHE A 53 -2.43 -3.33 18.14
N ILE A 54 -1.75 -2.63 19.06
CA ILE A 54 -1.86 -2.83 20.51
C ILE A 54 -3.33 -2.72 20.92
N GLY A 55 -3.80 -3.71 21.67
CA GLY A 55 -5.18 -3.75 22.18
C GLY A 55 -6.23 -4.26 21.20
N ASP A 56 -5.85 -4.53 19.94
CA ASP A 56 -6.72 -5.19 18.98
C ASP A 56 -6.58 -6.71 19.11
N ASN A 57 -7.53 -7.33 19.81
CA ASN A 57 -7.49 -8.77 20.12
C ASN A 57 -8.05 -9.66 19.00
N ARG A 58 -8.45 -9.09 17.87
CA ARG A 58 -8.95 -9.87 16.73
C ARG A 58 -7.81 -10.66 16.10
N TRP A 59 -8.09 -11.89 15.67
CA TRP A 59 -7.09 -12.77 15.06
C TRP A 59 -6.50 -12.18 13.75
N ASN A 60 -7.28 -11.39 13.02
CA ASN A 60 -6.89 -10.72 11.77
C ASN A 60 -6.57 -9.22 11.95
N ALA A 61 -6.28 -8.77 13.19
CA ALA A 61 -6.01 -7.37 13.48
C ALA A 61 -4.92 -6.76 12.58
N GLY A 62 -3.83 -7.49 12.31
CA GLY A 62 -2.74 -7.01 11.46
C GLY A 62 -3.21 -6.64 10.04
N ALA A 63 -3.99 -7.51 9.40
CA ALA A 63 -4.56 -7.27 8.08
C ALA A 63 -5.50 -6.04 8.08
N LEU A 64 -6.42 -5.97 9.04
CA LEU A 64 -7.42 -4.90 9.12
C LEU A 64 -6.79 -3.51 9.34
N GLN A 65 -5.77 -3.46 10.20
CA GLN A 65 -5.11 -2.21 10.57
C GLN A 65 -4.20 -1.72 9.43
N LEU A 66 -3.55 -2.66 8.72
CA LEU A 66 -2.79 -2.36 7.52
C LEU A 66 -3.66 -1.82 6.39
N GLU A 67 -4.71 -2.54 6.02
CA GLU A 67 -5.60 -2.18 4.91
C GLU A 67 -6.24 -0.80 5.12
N ARG A 68 -6.76 -0.54 6.33
CA ARG A 68 -7.29 0.77 6.65
C ARG A 68 -6.22 1.87 6.57
N SER A 69 -5.01 1.62 7.07
CA SER A 69 -3.93 2.61 7.00
C SER A 69 -3.55 2.89 5.55
N TYR A 70 -3.39 1.84 4.75
CA TYR A 70 -3.13 1.93 3.31
C TYR A 70 -4.17 2.80 2.60
N LEU A 71 -5.47 2.55 2.81
CA LEU A 71 -6.55 3.33 2.18
C LEU A 71 -6.52 4.81 2.59
N GLU A 72 -6.24 5.11 3.86
CA GLU A 72 -6.13 6.50 4.32
C GLU A 72 -4.92 7.21 3.66
N TYR A 73 -3.75 6.57 3.54
CA TYR A 73 -2.59 7.16 2.83
C TYR A 73 -2.84 7.31 1.34
N LYS A 74 -3.39 6.29 0.67
CA LYS A 74 -3.76 6.34 -0.75
C LYS A 74 -4.72 7.48 -1.08
N SER A 75 -5.64 7.80 -0.15
CA SER A 75 -6.55 8.94 -0.30
C SER A 75 -5.88 10.32 -0.16
N ILE A 76 -4.65 10.37 0.35
CA ILE A 76 -3.84 11.60 0.45
C ILE A 76 -2.96 11.74 -0.80
N LYS A 77 -2.19 10.70 -1.14
CA LYS A 77 -1.32 10.65 -2.31
C LYS A 77 -1.10 9.20 -2.72
N ASP A 78 -1.19 8.93 -4.02
CA ASP A 78 -0.96 7.61 -4.59
C ASP A 78 0.54 7.33 -4.77
N VAL A 79 1.19 6.95 -3.68
CA VAL A 79 2.61 6.55 -3.64
C VAL A 79 2.76 5.13 -3.09
N PRO A 80 3.92 4.47 -3.29
CA PRO A 80 4.18 3.19 -2.66
C PRO A 80 4.07 3.27 -1.14
N PHE A 81 3.41 2.26 -0.56
CA PHE A 81 3.11 2.15 0.85
C PHE A 81 3.90 0.98 1.45
N ILE A 82 4.62 1.23 2.53
CA ILE A 82 5.46 0.24 3.21
C ILE A 82 5.03 0.23 4.69
N GLY A 83 4.14 -0.67 5.08
CA GLY A 83 3.68 -0.76 6.47
C GLY A 83 4.73 -1.35 7.39
N ILE A 84 4.90 -0.80 8.59
CA ILE A 84 5.80 -1.35 9.62
C ILE A 84 4.99 -2.15 10.66
N ALA A 85 5.27 -3.45 10.75
CA ALA A 85 4.64 -4.39 11.68
C ALA A 85 5.28 -4.34 13.08
N PRO A 86 4.52 -4.55 14.18
CA PRO A 86 5.05 -4.60 15.55
C PRO A 86 5.51 -6.01 15.96
N THR A 87 6.79 -6.20 16.32
CA THR A 87 7.28 -7.46 16.93
C THR A 87 7.72 -7.31 18.39
N TYR A 88 7.63 -6.11 18.96
CA TYR A 88 8.00 -5.82 20.35
C TYR A 88 6.97 -6.30 21.40
N LYS A 89 7.40 -6.32 22.66
CA LYS A 89 6.50 -6.44 23.83
C LYS A 89 6.03 -5.06 24.28
N ALA A 90 4.73 -4.78 24.18
CA ALA A 90 4.17 -3.53 24.67
C ALA A 90 3.90 -3.56 26.18
N ALA A 91 3.56 -2.39 26.74
CA ALA A 91 3.07 -2.27 28.11
C ALA A 91 1.84 -3.19 28.34
N GLY A 92 1.71 -3.74 29.54
CA GLY A 92 0.66 -4.72 29.86
C GLY A 92 0.90 -6.11 29.24
N GLY A 93 2.09 -6.36 28.67
CA GLY A 93 2.48 -7.68 28.17
C GLY A 93 1.92 -8.04 26.80
N TRP A 94 1.22 -7.13 26.12
CA TRP A 94 0.72 -7.36 24.77
C TRP A 94 1.86 -7.64 23.79
N ARG A 95 1.64 -8.61 22.91
CA ARG A 95 2.49 -8.95 21.77
C ARG A 95 1.60 -9.34 20.60
N ALA A 96 2.02 -8.98 19.38
CA ALA A 96 1.37 -9.47 18.17
C ALA A 96 1.53 -10.99 18.06
N THR A 97 0.44 -11.69 17.74
CA THR A 97 0.48 -13.15 17.53
C THR A 97 1.02 -13.49 16.15
N ARG A 98 1.50 -14.72 15.96
CA ARG A 98 1.87 -15.25 14.62
C ARG A 98 0.76 -15.04 13.60
N GLY A 99 -0.49 -15.33 13.96
CA GLY A 99 -1.64 -15.18 13.06
C GLY A 99 -1.91 -13.73 12.65
N GLN A 100 -1.79 -12.79 13.59
CA GLN A 100 -1.95 -11.36 13.28
C GLN A 100 -0.86 -10.85 12.34
N LEU A 101 0.38 -11.27 12.54
CA LEU A 101 1.51 -10.91 11.67
C LEU A 101 1.41 -11.59 10.29
N ALA A 102 1.05 -12.87 10.22
CA ALA A 102 0.82 -13.54 8.95
C ALA A 102 -0.27 -12.83 8.13
N GLY A 103 -1.37 -12.44 8.78
CA GLY A 103 -2.42 -11.64 8.15
C GLY A 103 -1.93 -10.25 7.69
N PHE A 104 -1.03 -9.62 8.46
CA PHE A 104 -0.40 -8.35 8.07
C PHE A 104 0.43 -8.51 6.79
N PHE A 105 1.36 -9.48 6.78
CA PHE A 105 2.28 -9.67 5.67
C PHE A 105 1.57 -10.14 4.40
N GLN A 106 0.62 -11.07 4.52
CA GLN A 106 -0.19 -11.50 3.39
C GLN A 106 -1.01 -10.32 2.83
N LYS A 107 -1.67 -9.54 3.68
CA LYS A 107 -2.42 -8.36 3.23
C LYS A 107 -1.52 -7.32 2.57
N ALA A 108 -0.27 -7.16 3.02
CA ALA A 108 0.67 -6.26 2.36
C ALA A 108 0.98 -6.71 0.92
N LYS A 109 1.20 -8.01 0.73
CA LYS A 109 1.37 -8.60 -0.60
C LYS A 109 0.12 -8.41 -1.47
N ASP A 110 -1.06 -8.72 -0.94
CA ASP A 110 -2.34 -8.60 -1.66
C ASP A 110 -2.63 -7.15 -2.10
N LEU A 111 -2.15 -6.16 -1.36
CA LEU A 111 -2.27 -4.74 -1.69
C LEU A 111 -1.22 -4.24 -2.69
N GLY A 112 -0.30 -5.11 -3.13
CA GLY A 112 0.79 -4.75 -4.03
C GLY A 112 1.86 -3.88 -3.38
N ASN A 113 2.02 -3.94 -2.05
CA ASN A 113 3.07 -3.18 -1.37
C ASN A 113 4.45 -3.75 -1.77
N PRO A 114 5.42 -2.90 -2.16
CA PRO A 114 6.72 -3.38 -2.63
C PRO A 114 7.59 -3.96 -1.51
N ALA A 115 7.26 -3.65 -0.25
CA ALA A 115 7.99 -4.09 0.92
C ALA A 115 7.12 -3.98 2.19
N VAL A 116 7.62 -4.57 3.27
CA VAL A 116 7.13 -4.39 4.64
C VAL A 116 8.30 -4.10 5.57
N GLY A 117 8.05 -3.32 6.62
CA GLY A 117 9.00 -3.11 7.72
C GLY A 117 8.62 -3.95 8.94
N ILE A 118 9.61 -4.24 9.79
CA ILE A 118 9.40 -4.86 11.09
C ILE A 118 10.03 -3.96 12.15
N TRP A 119 9.22 -3.49 13.11
CA TRP A 119 9.72 -2.72 14.24
C TRP A 119 10.07 -3.62 15.42
N ASP A 120 11.32 -3.46 15.83
CA ASP A 120 12.00 -4.14 16.93
C ASP A 120 12.25 -5.63 16.66
N LEU A 121 13.05 -5.88 15.61
CA LEU A 121 13.51 -7.20 15.22
C LEU A 121 14.23 -7.96 16.37
N PRO A 122 15.09 -7.33 17.21
CA PRO A 122 15.71 -8.02 18.34
C PRO A 122 14.73 -8.57 19.39
N GLN A 123 13.50 -8.02 19.47
CA GLN A 123 12.46 -8.52 20.38
C GLN A 123 11.51 -9.54 19.74
N ALA A 124 11.65 -9.80 18.44
CA ALA A 124 10.82 -10.76 17.72
C ALA A 124 11.06 -12.19 18.23
N THR A 125 10.00 -12.97 18.36
CA THR A 125 10.11 -14.41 18.61
C THR A 125 10.23 -15.17 17.29
N ASP A 126 10.74 -16.41 17.33
CA ASP A 126 10.83 -17.27 16.14
C ASP A 126 9.47 -17.42 15.44
N ASP A 127 8.38 -17.60 16.19
CA ASP A 127 7.03 -17.66 15.64
C ASP A 127 6.62 -16.40 14.86
N GLN A 128 7.07 -15.22 15.30
CA GLN A 128 6.76 -13.95 14.63
C GLN A 128 7.62 -13.78 13.36
N LEU A 129 8.88 -14.24 13.39
CA LEU A 129 9.75 -14.25 12.22
C LEU A 129 9.28 -15.26 11.17
N ASN A 130 8.86 -16.45 11.59
CA ASN A 130 8.29 -17.46 10.70
C ASN A 130 7.03 -16.95 9.98
N ALA A 131 6.20 -16.13 10.63
CA ALA A 131 5.06 -15.48 9.97
C ALA A 131 5.46 -14.65 8.74
N PHE A 132 6.64 -14.01 8.77
CA PHE A 132 7.18 -13.25 7.63
C PHE A 132 7.79 -14.17 6.57
N LEU A 133 8.52 -15.21 7.00
CA LEU A 133 9.19 -16.17 6.11
C LEU A 133 8.21 -17.06 5.34
N ASP A 134 7.03 -17.32 5.89
CA ASP A 134 6.00 -18.14 5.25
C ASP A 134 5.29 -17.44 4.08
N VAL A 135 5.46 -16.12 3.93
CA VAL A 135 4.91 -15.37 2.80
C VAL A 135 5.85 -15.49 1.61
N ASP A 136 5.32 -15.94 0.47
CA ASP A 136 6.06 -15.93 -0.79
C ASP A 136 6.14 -14.49 -1.33
N TRP A 137 7.30 -13.86 -1.19
CA TRP A 137 7.53 -12.48 -1.67
C TRP A 137 7.92 -12.41 -3.15
N THR A 138 7.89 -13.54 -3.87
CA THR A 138 8.17 -13.53 -5.31
C THR A 138 7.15 -12.64 -6.00
N PRO A 139 7.58 -11.58 -6.72
CA PRO A 139 6.65 -10.74 -7.45
C PRO A 139 5.94 -11.59 -8.50
N GLU A 140 4.62 -11.49 -8.55
CA GLU A 140 3.86 -12.15 -9.62
C GLU A 140 4.30 -11.55 -10.97
N PRO A 141 4.50 -12.38 -12.00
CA PRO A 141 4.77 -11.88 -13.34
C PRO A 141 3.66 -10.89 -13.73
N PRO A 142 3.98 -9.79 -14.41
CA PRO A 142 2.94 -8.87 -14.89
C PRO A 142 1.94 -9.68 -15.73
N GLU A 143 0.65 -9.43 -15.51
CA GLU A 143 -0.38 -10.04 -16.35
C GLU A 143 -0.06 -9.71 -17.82
N PRO A 144 -0.17 -10.69 -18.75
CA PRO A 144 -0.05 -10.40 -20.16
C PRO A 144 -0.98 -9.24 -20.52
N PRO A 145 -0.56 -8.30 -21.39
CA PRO A 145 -1.42 -7.21 -21.81
C PRO A 145 -2.74 -7.79 -22.30
N GLU A 146 -3.86 -7.24 -21.81
CA GLU A 146 -5.18 -7.65 -22.30
C GLU A 146 -5.15 -7.59 -23.84
N PRO A 147 -5.61 -8.64 -24.54
CA PRO A 147 -5.72 -8.57 -25.98
C PRO A 147 -6.53 -7.32 -26.34
N PRO A 148 -6.14 -6.57 -27.37
CA PRO A 148 -6.82 -5.34 -27.73
C PRO A 148 -8.32 -5.64 -27.83
N SER A 149 -9.13 -4.88 -27.10
CA SER A 149 -10.58 -4.95 -27.19
C SER A 149 -10.97 -4.97 -28.67
N PRO A 150 -11.84 -5.90 -29.11
CA PRO A 150 -12.22 -5.99 -30.52
C PRO A 150 -12.65 -4.60 -30.99
N ASP A 151 -11.92 -4.06 -31.98
CA ASP A 151 -12.16 -2.72 -32.48
C ASP A 151 -13.63 -2.64 -32.94
N PRO A 152 -14.48 -1.82 -32.30
CA PRO A 152 -15.87 -1.68 -32.71
C PRO A 152 -16.01 -1.14 -34.14
N LEU A 153 -14.94 -0.60 -34.74
CA LEU A 153 -14.88 -0.23 -36.15
C LEU A 153 -14.57 -1.42 -37.06
N GLY A 154 -13.77 -2.40 -36.62
CA GLY A 154 -13.47 -3.62 -37.38
C GLY A 154 -14.71 -4.48 -37.64
N GLU A 155 -15.63 -4.55 -36.66
CA GLU A 155 -16.94 -5.19 -36.82
C GLU A 155 -17.87 -4.42 -37.77
N ARG A 156 -17.78 -3.08 -37.80
CA ARG A 156 -18.57 -2.24 -38.70
C ARG A 156 -18.12 -2.38 -40.14
N VAL A 157 -16.81 -2.44 -40.39
CA VAL A 157 -16.25 -2.61 -41.74
C VAL A 157 -16.61 -3.99 -42.29
N THR A 158 -16.42 -5.07 -41.52
CA THR A 158 -16.78 -6.43 -41.95
C THR A 158 -18.28 -6.61 -42.19
N ARG A 159 -19.13 -5.91 -41.44
CA ARG A 159 -20.59 -5.89 -41.65
C ARG A 159 -20.97 -5.16 -42.94
N ILE A 160 -20.32 -4.02 -43.25
CA ILE A 160 -20.55 -3.26 -44.48
C ILE A 160 -20.04 -4.04 -45.70
N GLU A 161 -18.88 -4.68 -45.62
CA GLU A 161 -18.33 -5.49 -46.73
C GLU A 161 -19.16 -6.72 -47.06
N ARG A 162 -19.71 -7.42 -46.05
CA ARG A 162 -20.69 -8.50 -46.27
C ARG A 162 -21.96 -7.98 -46.93
N HIS A 163 -22.43 -6.80 -46.51
CA HIS A 163 -23.62 -6.20 -47.08
C HIS A 163 -23.39 -5.70 -48.50
N LEU A 164 -22.22 -5.18 -48.86
CA LEU A 164 -21.93 -4.75 -50.24
C LEU A 164 -21.67 -5.93 -51.19
N SER A 165 -21.17 -7.06 -50.67
CA SER A 165 -20.92 -8.26 -51.46
C SER A 165 -22.21 -9.00 -51.86
N SER A 166 -23.29 -8.86 -51.09
CA SER A 166 -24.59 -9.47 -51.43
C SER A 166 -25.33 -8.73 -52.55
N TRP A 167 -24.92 -7.51 -52.91
CA TRP A 167 -25.54 -6.69 -53.98
C TRP A 167 -24.82 -6.84 -55.33
N LYS A 168 -23.66 -7.50 -55.37
CA LYS A 168 -22.89 -7.76 -56.59
C LYS A 168 -23.24 -9.09 -57.28
N ASN A 169 -24.19 -9.84 -56.71
CA ASN A 169 -24.64 -11.15 -57.20
C ASN A 169 -26.12 -11.15 -57.67
N GLU A 170 -26.73 -9.98 -57.89
CA GLU A 170 -28.03 -9.81 -58.56
C GLU A 170 -27.87 -9.09 -59.91
#